data_AF-A0A166XI77-F1
#
_entry.id   AF-A0A166XI77-F1
#
_cell.length_a   1.000
_cell.length_b   1.000
_cell.length_c   1.000
_cell.angle_alpha   90.00
_cell.angle_beta   90.00
_cell.angle_gamma   90.00
#
_symmetry.space_group_name_H-M   'P 1'
#
loop_
_entity.id
_entity.type
_entity.pdbx_description
1 polymer ?
#
loop_
_entity_poly.entity_id
_entity_poly.type
_entity_poly.pdbx_seq_one_letter_code
_entity_poly.pdbx_strand_id
1 'polypeptide(L)'
;MQSASVDNLSTWDSPFRGKTKAWMHKEAVSANCNPRPELATSIFPSVSKWLPPRDEHSDYWWNMAGPHFATLLRNAGYSLEDQYEALLFVYHQVVPRLGVSPGFSDPASDSGDSGLSLDKTHIEYSWRWNEPDTKPEIRMVMEPFSRFAGTFMDPLNIKPATEILYSMIPQVPSLNMTLFHHFIAKFYDGAHHKYLETNERSIMTNVCLGFEFLGHNILPKAYFFPRKLGQVGLTPMEVWEEAIATAIPQSSCMDTVFSFVKSDSPKLGLTLTPLWLGIDIVEPADARLKFYCVESRTSFESVETALSMGGKINHSPEMLDKIWELMKAVCDLPQDFPRNKDLPKAPQYNASTDGVDTAGLWGTFVYYFDIGLRRDELPDIKFYIPVCHYGTDDKAIASAITMWMKNNGRGQYVDAYWDSLHKIISHRKLEESRGAHIWLSMMLKGGKLQVTTYIAPEGHHPKRQRGKQNSHRVMAELVTRKT
;
A
#
# COMPACT_ATOMS: atom_id res chain seq x y z
N MET A 1 43.50 37.83 44.69
CA MET A 1 42.34 37.72 45.60
C MET A 1 41.12 38.13 44.79
N GLN A 2 40.06 37.36 44.59
CA GLN A 2 39.71 35.98 44.90
C GLN A 2 38.51 35.69 43.98
N SER A 3 38.48 34.52 43.34
CA SER A 3 37.34 34.01 42.59
C SER A 3 36.29 33.44 43.54
N ALA A 4 35.00 33.71 43.32
CA ALA A 4 33.87 33.01 43.94
C ALA A 4 32.84 32.75 42.82
N SER A 5 32.75 31.53 42.28
CA SER A 5 31.91 30.38 42.70
C SER A 5 30.41 30.73 42.79
N VAL A 6 29.66 30.34 41.77
CA VAL A 6 28.20 30.27 41.79
C VAL A 6 27.82 28.81 41.61
N ASP A 7 27.77 28.09 42.73
CA ASP A 7 27.10 26.79 42.84
C ASP A 7 26.01 26.94 43.90
N ASN A 8 24.76 27.04 43.46
CA ASN A 8 23.58 26.69 44.25
C ASN A 8 22.34 26.68 43.35
N LEU A 9 22.10 25.55 42.69
CA LEU A 9 20.78 25.17 42.21
C LEU A 9 20.52 23.74 42.68
N SER A 10 19.50 23.64 43.54
CA SER A 10 19.01 22.44 44.20
C SER A 10 18.69 21.32 43.22
N THR A 11 19.34 20.17 43.39
CA THR A 11 19.08 18.93 42.67
C THR A 11 17.71 18.37 43.03
N TRP A 12 16.84 18.26 42.03
CA TRP A 12 15.68 17.37 42.04
C TRP A 12 16.16 15.92 42.04
N ASP A 13 15.86 15.16 43.09
CA ASP A 13 16.19 13.74 43.19
C ASP A 13 15.23 12.89 42.36
N SER A 14 15.76 12.23 41.33
CA SER A 14 15.02 11.30 40.48
C SER A 14 14.88 9.93 41.17
N PRO A 15 13.67 9.33 41.20
CA PRO A 15 13.39 8.07 41.91
C PRO A 15 13.98 6.81 41.23
N PHE A 16 14.82 6.94 40.21
CA PHE A 16 15.34 5.82 39.42
C PHE A 16 16.85 5.56 39.57
N ARG A 17 17.53 6.17 40.55
CA ARG A 17 18.92 5.79 40.86
C ARG A 17 18.96 4.43 41.56
N GLY A 18 19.37 3.40 40.82
CA GLY A 18 20.04 2.24 41.39
C GLY A 18 19.36 0.88 41.23
N LYS A 19 19.16 0.42 39.98
CA LYS A 19 19.10 -1.01 39.59
C LYS A 19 19.42 -1.09 38.08
N THR A 20 20.37 -1.82 37.50
CA THR A 20 21.47 -2.68 37.94
C THR A 20 22.29 -2.95 36.66
N LYS A 21 23.63 -2.82 36.70
CA LYS A 21 24.55 -3.36 35.69
C LYS A 21 24.75 -4.86 35.95
N ALA A 22 24.51 -5.70 34.94
CA ALA A 22 25.19 -6.97 34.68
C ALA A 22 24.65 -7.57 33.37
N TRP A 23 25.40 -8.23 32.48
CA TRP A 23 26.80 -8.59 32.32
C TRP A 23 26.96 -8.96 30.82
N MET A 24 28.13 -8.73 30.23
CA MET A 24 28.50 -9.28 28.93
C MET A 24 28.83 -10.77 29.09
N HIS A 25 28.21 -11.65 28.30
CA HIS A 25 28.81 -12.90 27.87
C HIS A 25 28.40 -13.20 26.42
N LYS A 26 29.40 -13.31 25.55
CA LYS A 26 29.30 -13.96 24.25
C LYS A 26 29.30 -15.47 24.50
N GLU A 27 28.25 -16.15 24.11
CA GLU A 27 28.30 -17.57 23.80
C GLU A 27 27.70 -17.79 22.41
N ALA A 28 28.46 -18.53 21.58
CA ALA A 28 28.00 -19.02 20.30
C ALA A 28 26.98 -20.12 20.55
N VAL A 29 25.73 -19.90 20.13
CA VAL A 29 24.69 -20.93 20.18
C VAL A 29 24.41 -21.40 18.75
N SER A 30 24.66 -22.69 18.57
CA SER A 30 24.24 -23.54 17.47
C SER A 30 22.83 -23.21 16.98
N ALA A 31 22.72 -22.94 15.67
CA ALA A 31 21.46 -22.80 14.96
C ALA A 31 20.77 -24.17 14.87
N ASN A 32 19.87 -24.44 15.80
CA ASN A 32 18.81 -25.42 15.64
C ASN A 32 17.75 -25.21 16.73
N CYS A 33 16.82 -24.30 16.49
CA CYS A 33 15.51 -24.28 17.15
C CYS A 33 14.56 -23.40 16.34
N ASN A 34 13.53 -24.01 15.75
CA ASN A 34 12.31 -23.32 15.34
C ASN A 34 11.65 -22.75 16.61
N PRO A 35 11.63 -21.43 16.87
CA PRO A 35 10.77 -20.90 17.90
C PRO A 35 9.37 -20.79 17.29
N ARG A 36 8.42 -21.56 17.81
CA ARG A 36 7.03 -21.06 17.80
C ARG A 36 7.08 -19.70 18.49
N PRO A 37 6.66 -18.60 17.86
CA PRO A 37 6.66 -17.31 18.55
C PRO A 37 5.76 -17.45 19.77
N GLU A 38 6.32 -17.28 20.97
CA GLU A 38 5.52 -16.93 22.13
C GLU A 38 4.67 -15.74 21.70
N LEU A 39 3.34 -15.83 21.85
CA LEU A 39 2.41 -14.76 21.52
C LEU A 39 2.71 -13.57 22.43
N ALA A 40 3.68 -12.73 22.03
CA ALA A 40 3.96 -11.47 22.66
C ALA A 40 2.63 -10.69 22.73
N THR A 41 2.30 -10.23 23.93
CA THR A 41 1.10 -9.43 24.15
C THR A 41 1.17 -8.20 23.24
N SER A 42 0.06 -7.85 22.59
CA SER A 42 0.03 -6.69 21.69
C SER A 42 0.53 -5.44 22.44
N ILE A 43 1.46 -4.69 21.85
CA ILE A 43 1.97 -3.44 22.43
C ILE A 43 0.99 -2.27 22.30
N PHE A 44 -0.08 -2.42 21.51
CA PHE A 44 -1.04 -1.36 21.20
C PHE A 44 -1.67 -0.69 22.43
N PRO A 45 -2.10 -1.41 23.50
CA PRO A 45 -2.60 -0.78 24.71
C PRO A 45 -1.53 0.05 25.43
N SER A 46 -0.28 -0.42 25.44
CA SER A 46 0.84 0.29 26.05
C SER A 46 1.15 1.58 25.32
N VAL A 47 1.18 1.57 23.98
CA VAL A 47 1.36 2.78 23.17
C VAL A 47 0.18 3.74 23.39
N SER A 48 -1.05 3.26 23.18
CA SER A 48 -2.28 4.07 23.25
C SER A 48 -2.47 4.79 24.58
N LYS A 49 -1.98 4.22 25.68
CA LYS A 49 -2.04 4.85 27.01
C LYS A 49 -1.34 6.22 27.07
N TRP A 50 -0.28 6.43 26.30
CA TRP A 50 0.59 7.61 26.41
C TRP A 50 0.43 8.59 25.25
N LEU A 51 -0.39 8.27 24.26
CA LEU A 51 -0.60 9.12 23.11
C LEU A 51 -1.50 10.32 23.46
N PRO A 52 -1.29 11.50 22.84
CA PRO A 52 -2.14 12.66 23.05
C PRO A 52 -3.60 12.39 22.59
N PRO A 53 -4.57 13.22 23.01
CA PRO A 53 -5.93 13.13 22.50
C PRO A 53 -6.00 13.50 21.00
N ARG A 54 -7.11 13.11 20.35
CA ARG A 54 -7.38 13.33 18.93
C ARG A 54 -8.78 13.91 18.74
N ASP A 55 -9.08 14.37 17.52
CA ASP A 55 -10.47 14.61 17.11
C ASP A 55 -11.22 13.29 16.90
N GLU A 56 -12.54 13.37 16.76
CA GLU A 56 -13.43 12.22 16.65
C GLU A 56 -13.17 11.36 15.40
N HIS A 57 -12.74 11.98 14.30
CA HIS A 57 -12.43 11.26 13.06
C HIS A 57 -11.15 10.44 13.21
N SER A 58 -10.10 11.10 13.70
CA SER A 58 -8.81 10.50 14.02
C SER A 58 -8.94 9.42 15.10
N ASP A 59 -9.84 9.59 16.08
CA ASP A 59 -10.15 8.56 17.07
C ASP A 59 -10.82 7.33 16.45
N TYR A 60 -11.77 7.51 15.52
CA TYR A 60 -12.31 6.39 14.76
C TYR A 60 -11.20 5.62 14.04
N TRP A 61 -10.36 6.35 13.31
CA TRP A 61 -9.30 5.78 12.50
C TRP A 61 -8.21 5.10 13.33
N TRP A 62 -7.82 5.66 14.48
CA TRP A 62 -6.86 5.02 15.38
C TRP A 62 -7.40 3.70 15.95
N ASN A 63 -8.67 3.69 16.36
CA ASN A 63 -9.33 2.49 16.88
C ASN A 63 -9.47 1.37 15.83
N MET A 64 -9.35 1.70 14.55
CA MET A 64 -9.28 0.74 13.45
C MET A 64 -7.83 0.39 13.08
N ALA A 65 -7.07 1.36 12.57
CA ALA A 65 -5.75 1.13 12.00
C ALA A 65 -4.71 0.74 13.04
N GLY A 66 -4.75 1.29 14.25
CA GLY A 66 -3.79 1.00 15.30
C GLY A 66 -3.73 -0.50 15.67
N PRO A 67 -4.87 -1.13 16.02
CA PRO A 67 -4.91 -2.57 16.24
C PRO A 67 -4.55 -3.40 15.00
N HIS A 68 -4.86 -2.93 13.79
CA HIS A 68 -4.47 -3.63 12.55
C HIS A 68 -2.94 -3.66 12.39
N PHE A 69 -2.27 -2.51 12.49
CA PHE A 69 -0.81 -2.43 12.38
C PHE A 69 -0.11 -3.21 13.48
N ALA A 70 -0.60 -3.13 14.73
CA ALA A 70 -0.04 -3.89 15.83
C ALA A 70 -0.08 -5.40 15.57
N THR A 71 -1.19 -5.90 15.03
CA THR A 71 -1.31 -7.32 14.65
C THR A 71 -0.44 -7.65 13.43
N LEU A 72 -0.49 -6.86 12.36
CA LEU A 72 0.30 -7.10 11.14
C LEU A 72 1.81 -7.19 11.44
N LEU A 73 2.36 -6.22 12.17
CA LEU A 73 3.79 -6.15 12.48
C LEU A 73 4.22 -7.29 13.41
N ARG A 74 3.44 -7.57 14.46
CA ARG A 74 3.69 -8.72 15.34
C ARG A 74 3.70 -10.02 14.56
N ASN A 75 2.67 -10.25 13.75
CA ASN A 75 2.46 -11.49 13.02
C ASN A 75 3.49 -11.67 11.88
N ALA A 76 4.05 -10.58 11.36
CA ALA A 76 5.16 -10.60 10.42
C ALA A 76 6.54 -10.70 11.09
N GLY A 77 6.63 -10.82 12.42
CA GLY A 77 7.91 -11.02 13.13
C GLY A 77 8.77 -9.76 13.25
N TYR A 78 8.15 -8.59 13.41
CA TYR A 78 8.85 -7.35 13.73
C TYR A 78 9.27 -7.33 15.21
N SER A 79 10.44 -6.73 15.51
CA SER A 79 10.89 -6.57 16.90
C SER A 79 9.93 -5.67 17.69
N LEU A 80 10.03 -5.66 19.02
CA LEU A 80 9.17 -4.79 19.83
C LEU A 80 9.45 -3.32 19.49
N GLU A 81 10.73 -2.96 19.34
CA GLU A 81 11.19 -1.62 18.98
C GLU A 81 10.57 -1.17 17.64
N ASP A 82 10.66 -2.02 16.60
CA ASP A 82 10.07 -1.70 15.29
C ASP A 82 8.55 -1.55 15.36
N GLN A 83 7.88 -2.35 16.20
CA GLN A 83 6.43 -2.22 16.42
C GLN A 83 6.08 -0.89 17.08
N TYR A 84 6.86 -0.42 18.08
CA TYR A 84 6.67 0.88 18.71
C TYR A 84 6.84 2.02 17.71
N GLU A 85 7.96 2.02 16.96
CA GLU A 85 8.26 3.04 15.96
C GLU A 85 7.15 3.14 14.90
N ALA A 86 6.72 2.01 14.35
CA ALA A 86 5.67 1.98 13.35
C ALA A 86 4.32 2.45 13.91
N LEU A 87 3.95 2.08 15.13
CA LEU A 87 2.70 2.55 15.74
C LEU A 87 2.74 4.05 16.04
N LEU A 88 3.86 4.60 16.49
CA LEU A 88 4.04 6.04 16.68
C LEU A 88 3.95 6.80 15.35
N PHE A 89 4.59 6.27 14.30
CA PHE A 89 4.47 6.81 12.96
C PHE A 89 3.03 6.80 12.45
N VAL A 90 2.34 5.66 12.51
CA VAL A 90 0.94 5.53 12.08
C VAL A 90 0.05 6.50 12.85
N TYR A 91 0.28 6.59 14.16
CA TYR A 91 -0.45 7.48 15.03
C TYR A 91 -0.31 8.96 14.65
N HIS A 92 0.92 9.44 14.49
CA HIS A 92 1.20 10.86 14.25
C HIS A 92 1.04 11.26 12.79
N GLN A 93 1.38 10.38 11.85
CA GLN A 93 1.48 10.72 10.43
C GLN A 93 0.30 10.23 9.61
N VAL A 94 -0.23 9.06 9.91
CA VAL A 94 -1.23 8.41 9.06
C VAL A 94 -2.64 8.75 9.51
N VAL A 95 -2.97 8.45 10.77
CA VAL A 95 -4.33 8.56 11.33
C VAL A 95 -4.98 9.93 11.10
N PRO A 96 -4.32 11.08 11.34
CA PRO A 96 -4.94 12.40 11.17
C PRO A 96 -5.27 12.75 9.71
N ARG A 97 -4.80 11.95 8.75
CA ARG A 97 -4.88 12.21 7.31
C ARG A 97 -5.70 11.14 6.57
N LEU A 98 -6.50 10.35 7.29
CA LEU A 98 -7.42 9.37 6.70
C LEU A 98 -8.81 9.96 6.40
N GLY A 99 -8.98 11.28 6.55
CA GLY A 99 -10.21 11.97 6.19
C GLY A 99 -11.34 11.79 7.21
N VAL A 100 -12.55 12.10 6.76
CA VAL A 100 -13.75 12.07 7.60
C VAL A 100 -14.11 10.63 7.95
N SER A 101 -14.29 10.35 9.23
CA SER A 101 -14.70 9.01 9.67
C SER A 101 -16.14 8.68 9.24
N PRO A 102 -16.48 7.39 9.07
CA PRO A 102 -17.83 6.99 8.69
C PRO A 102 -18.87 7.43 9.73
N GLY A 103 -20.04 7.85 9.25
CA GLY A 103 -21.14 8.36 10.10
C GLY A 103 -21.13 9.87 10.33
N PHE A 104 -20.08 10.57 9.90
CA PHE A 104 -19.98 12.05 9.92
C PHE A 104 -19.96 12.66 8.52
N SER A 105 -19.92 11.84 7.47
CA SER A 105 -20.07 12.28 6.09
C SER A 105 -21.52 12.73 5.85
N ASP A 106 -21.70 13.96 5.39
CA ASP A 106 -23.00 14.40 4.87
C ASP A 106 -23.33 13.52 3.64
N PRO A 107 -24.51 12.87 3.56
CA PRO A 107 -24.91 12.12 2.38
C PRO A 107 -24.90 12.95 1.09
N ALA A 108 -24.96 14.28 1.20
CA ALA A 108 -24.82 15.21 0.07
C ALA A 108 -23.37 15.64 -0.20
N SER A 109 -22.43 15.43 0.74
CA SER A 109 -21.00 15.63 0.46
C SER A 109 -20.47 14.36 -0.20
N ASP A 110 -20.15 14.48 -1.48
CA ASP A 110 -19.35 13.49 -2.21
C ASP A 110 -17.93 13.53 -1.61
N SER A 111 -17.78 12.95 -0.41
CA SER A 111 -16.50 12.90 0.31
C SER A 111 -15.52 12.17 -0.59
N GLY A 112 -14.54 12.91 -1.12
CA GLY A 112 -13.58 12.54 -2.16
C GLY A 112 -13.44 11.05 -2.47
N ASP A 113 -13.65 10.69 -3.73
CA ASP A 113 -13.47 9.33 -4.24
C ASP A 113 -12.01 8.87 -4.12
N SER A 114 -11.64 8.26 -2.99
CA SER A 114 -10.37 7.56 -2.92
C SER A 114 -10.41 6.33 -3.80
N GLY A 115 -9.54 6.29 -4.82
CA GLY A 115 -9.41 5.14 -5.72
C GLY A 115 -8.66 3.94 -5.12
N LEU A 116 -8.28 3.98 -3.83
CA LEU A 116 -7.50 2.92 -3.18
C LEU A 116 -8.31 1.70 -2.76
N SER A 117 -9.63 1.84 -2.59
CA SER A 117 -10.49 0.74 -2.15
C SER A 117 -11.93 0.93 -2.62
N LEU A 118 -12.69 -0.17 -2.66
CA LEU A 118 -14.09 -0.18 -3.10
C LEU A 118 -15.00 0.70 -2.23
N ASP A 119 -14.68 0.83 -0.94
CA ASP A 119 -15.47 1.62 0.00
C ASP A 119 -14.91 3.04 0.23
N LYS A 120 -13.96 3.47 -0.60
CA LYS A 120 -13.32 4.79 -0.54
C LYS A 120 -12.45 5.02 0.71
N THR A 121 -12.08 3.96 1.42
CA THR A 121 -11.09 4.05 2.51
C THR A 121 -9.73 4.49 1.96
N HIS A 122 -9.17 5.53 2.58
CA HIS A 122 -7.93 6.19 2.17
C HIS A 122 -6.63 5.45 2.55
N ILE A 123 -6.71 4.17 2.93
CA ILE A 123 -5.54 3.35 3.29
C ILE A 123 -5.74 1.90 2.85
N GLU A 124 -4.66 1.30 2.35
CA GLU A 124 -4.56 -0.11 2.00
C GLU A 124 -3.26 -0.68 2.59
N TYR A 125 -3.32 -1.90 3.12
CA TYR A 125 -2.15 -2.61 3.62
C TYR A 125 -1.61 -3.56 2.57
N SER A 126 -0.33 -3.93 2.66
CA SER A 126 0.18 -5.06 1.90
C SER A 126 1.05 -5.98 2.74
N TRP A 127 0.91 -7.27 2.46
CA TRP A 127 1.68 -8.36 3.02
C TRP A 127 2.55 -8.95 1.93
N ARG A 128 3.83 -8.59 1.91
CA ARG A 128 4.80 -9.25 1.03
C ARG A 128 5.21 -10.56 1.68
N TRP A 129 4.83 -11.66 1.05
CA TRP A 129 5.08 -13.00 1.57
C TRP A 129 6.57 -13.31 1.62
N ASN A 130 6.96 -14.04 2.67
CA ASN A 130 8.33 -14.46 2.89
C ASN A 130 8.87 -15.32 1.74
N GLU A 131 10.18 -15.30 1.56
CA GLU A 131 10.93 -16.37 0.90
C GLU A 131 11.25 -17.47 1.95
N PRO A 132 11.75 -18.65 1.57
CA PRO A 132 11.94 -19.77 2.52
C PRO A 132 12.65 -19.41 3.83
N ASP A 133 13.62 -18.49 3.79
CA ASP A 133 14.44 -18.10 4.95
C ASP A 133 14.25 -16.64 5.39
N THR A 134 13.18 -15.98 4.94
CA THR A 134 12.91 -14.58 5.31
C THR A 134 11.61 -14.44 6.08
N LYS A 135 11.35 -13.25 6.62
CA LYS A 135 10.06 -12.88 7.19
C LYS A 135 9.22 -12.07 6.18
N PRO A 136 7.89 -12.00 6.35
CA PRO A 136 7.07 -11.10 5.56
C PRO A 136 7.45 -9.64 5.79
N GLU A 137 7.21 -8.80 4.78
CA GLU A 137 7.35 -7.35 4.91
C GLU A 137 5.97 -6.69 4.85
N ILE A 138 5.68 -5.84 5.84
CA ILE A 138 4.47 -5.04 5.89
C ILE A 138 4.73 -3.71 5.19
N ARG A 139 3.76 -3.28 4.38
CA ARG A 139 3.75 -1.94 3.79
C ARG A 139 2.33 -1.40 3.84
N MET A 140 2.20 -0.10 3.64
CA MET A 140 0.90 0.53 3.41
C MET A 140 0.99 1.49 2.23
N VAL A 141 -0.14 1.72 1.59
CA VAL A 141 -0.35 2.91 0.75
C VAL A 141 -1.53 3.68 1.33
N MET A 142 -1.46 5.00 1.27
CA MET A 142 -2.53 5.88 1.67
C MET A 142 -2.68 7.02 0.67
N GLU A 143 -3.89 7.57 0.62
CA GLU A 143 -4.17 8.87 0.05
C GLU A 143 -4.33 9.86 1.21
N PRO A 144 -3.29 10.65 1.53
CA PRO A 144 -3.39 11.62 2.61
C PRO A 144 -4.44 12.68 2.30
N PHE A 145 -5.32 12.93 3.25
CA PHE A 145 -6.41 13.90 3.12
C PHE A 145 -6.35 14.95 4.22
N SER A 146 -6.83 16.15 3.92
CA SER A 146 -7.08 17.19 4.93
C SER A 146 -8.43 17.85 4.69
N ARG A 147 -8.91 18.64 5.66
CA ARG A 147 -10.13 19.45 5.51
C ARG A 147 -10.08 20.48 4.38
N PHE A 148 -8.91 20.71 3.77
CA PHE A 148 -8.73 21.68 2.68
C PHE A 148 -8.71 21.01 1.30
N ALA A 149 -8.67 19.69 1.23
CA ALA A 149 -8.67 18.94 -0.02
C ALA A 149 -9.90 19.28 -0.87
N GLY A 150 -9.68 19.55 -2.16
CA GLY A 150 -10.74 19.95 -3.10
C GLY A 150 -11.26 21.38 -2.90
N THR A 151 -10.72 22.14 -1.95
CA THR A 151 -11.08 23.56 -1.75
C THR A 151 -10.09 24.47 -2.50
N PHE A 152 -10.36 25.77 -2.53
CA PHE A 152 -9.41 26.77 -3.06
C PHE A 152 -8.02 26.70 -2.39
N MET A 153 -7.95 26.24 -1.14
CA MET A 153 -6.69 26.10 -0.41
C MET A 153 -5.88 24.88 -0.85
N ASP A 154 -6.51 23.81 -1.34
CA ASP A 154 -5.82 22.64 -1.88
C ASP A 154 -6.65 21.92 -2.96
N PRO A 155 -6.74 22.50 -4.17
CA PRO A 155 -7.63 21.99 -5.22
C PRO A 155 -7.34 20.54 -5.64
N LEU A 156 -6.08 20.12 -5.52
CA LEU A 156 -5.60 18.82 -5.98
C LEU A 156 -5.33 17.82 -4.84
N ASN A 157 -5.55 18.19 -3.57
CA ASN A 157 -5.21 17.34 -2.42
C ASN A 157 -3.71 16.92 -2.39
N ILE A 158 -2.78 17.81 -2.73
CA ILE A 158 -1.34 17.50 -2.78
C ILE A 158 -0.64 17.89 -1.46
N LYS A 159 -1.20 18.86 -0.73
CA LYS A 159 -0.55 19.40 0.48
C LYS A 159 -0.38 18.37 1.59
N PRO A 160 -1.36 17.50 1.91
CA PRO A 160 -1.22 16.56 3.01
C PRO A 160 -0.09 15.55 2.77
N ALA A 161 0.10 15.09 1.53
CA ALA A 161 1.23 14.24 1.16
C ALA A 161 2.56 14.98 1.33
N THR A 162 2.62 16.23 0.85
CA THR A 162 3.80 17.09 0.97
C THR A 162 4.19 17.31 2.44
N GLU A 163 3.21 17.61 3.30
CA GLU A 163 3.41 17.83 4.74
C GLU A 163 3.95 16.59 5.47
N ILE A 164 3.45 15.38 5.15
CA ILE A 164 3.99 14.14 5.74
C ILE A 164 5.47 14.02 5.39
N LEU A 165 5.81 14.11 4.09
CA LEU A 165 7.18 13.92 3.62
C LEU A 165 8.15 14.93 4.23
N TYR A 166 7.78 16.22 4.31
CA TYR A 166 8.61 17.22 4.99
C TYR A 166 8.78 16.93 6.48
N SER A 167 7.74 16.45 7.16
CA SER A 167 7.81 16.14 8.59
C SER A 167 8.72 14.95 8.92
N MET A 168 9.02 14.10 7.92
CA MET A 168 9.89 12.94 8.03
C MET A 168 11.37 13.24 7.77
N ILE A 169 11.72 14.40 7.19
CA ILE A 169 13.12 14.76 6.87
C ILE A 169 14.05 14.62 8.08
N PRO A 170 13.70 15.08 9.30
CA PRO A 170 14.57 14.94 10.46
C PRO A 170 14.83 13.49 10.89
N GLN A 171 13.94 12.55 10.56
CA GLN A 171 13.99 11.14 10.99
C GLN A 171 14.50 10.21 9.89
N VAL A 172 14.45 10.63 8.63
CA VAL A 172 14.88 9.83 7.47
C VAL A 172 15.96 10.59 6.71
N PRO A 173 17.25 10.43 7.07
CA PRO A 173 18.36 11.17 6.46
C PRO A 173 18.49 11.00 4.94
N SER A 174 18.01 9.88 4.39
CA SER A 174 18.04 9.61 2.95
C SER A 174 16.89 10.27 2.18
N LEU A 175 15.92 10.89 2.87
CA LEU A 175 14.72 11.45 2.24
C LEU A 175 15.07 12.71 1.45
N ASN A 176 14.76 12.70 0.15
CA ASN A 176 14.98 13.85 -0.72
C ASN A 176 13.71 14.16 -1.54
N MET A 177 13.31 15.44 -1.54
CA MET A 177 12.08 15.93 -2.19
C MET A 177 12.26 16.33 -3.66
N THR A 178 13.47 16.22 -4.23
CA THR A 178 13.79 16.73 -5.57
C THR A 178 12.91 16.08 -6.64
N LEU A 179 12.84 14.75 -6.70
CA LEU A 179 11.99 14.04 -7.65
C LEU A 179 10.50 14.26 -7.37
N PHE A 180 10.11 14.38 -6.10
CA PHE A 180 8.72 14.68 -5.74
C PHE A 180 8.26 16.01 -6.34
N HIS A 181 8.99 17.10 -6.09
CA HIS A 181 8.64 18.40 -6.65
C HIS A 181 8.71 18.43 -8.19
N HIS A 182 9.70 17.74 -8.76
CA HIS A 182 9.84 17.60 -10.21
C HIS A 182 8.58 17.02 -10.84
N PHE A 183 8.10 15.87 -10.34
CA PHE A 183 6.91 15.24 -10.90
C PHE A 183 5.62 16.00 -10.60
N ILE A 184 5.50 16.69 -9.46
CA ILE A 184 4.38 17.62 -9.24
C ILE A 184 4.36 18.71 -10.33
N ALA A 185 5.50 19.35 -10.62
CA ALA A 185 5.58 20.41 -11.63
C ALA A 185 5.32 19.90 -13.06
N LYS A 186 5.70 18.66 -13.36
CA LYS A 186 5.51 18.06 -14.68
C LYS A 186 4.11 17.53 -14.90
N PHE A 187 3.48 16.94 -13.89
CA PHE A 187 2.18 16.27 -14.04
C PHE A 187 0.96 17.15 -13.77
N TYR A 188 1.13 18.30 -13.10
CA TYR A 188 0.03 19.23 -12.80
C TYR A 188 0.36 20.65 -13.28
N ASP A 189 -0.65 21.49 -13.45
CA ASP A 189 -0.49 22.88 -13.89
C ASP A 189 -0.26 23.81 -12.70
N GLY A 190 0.71 24.72 -12.77
CA GLY A 190 1.02 25.62 -11.64
C GLY A 190 -0.15 26.51 -11.17
N ALA A 191 -1.16 26.73 -12.03
CA ALA A 191 -2.38 27.44 -11.68
C ALA A 191 -3.44 26.50 -11.07
N HIS A 192 -3.14 25.87 -9.92
CA HIS A 192 -4.01 24.86 -9.30
C HIS A 192 -5.47 25.29 -9.07
N HIS A 193 -5.75 26.58 -8.85
CA HIS A 193 -7.13 27.06 -8.66
C HIS A 193 -8.03 26.80 -9.86
N LYS A 194 -7.48 26.77 -11.08
CA LYS A 194 -8.24 26.55 -12.32
C LYS A 194 -8.88 25.16 -12.38
N TYR A 195 -8.36 24.17 -11.64
CA TYR A 195 -8.99 22.84 -11.60
C TYR A 195 -10.39 22.87 -11.00
N LEU A 196 -10.68 23.86 -10.12
CA LEU A 196 -12.01 24.07 -9.55
C LEU A 196 -13.01 24.69 -10.55
N GLU A 197 -12.51 25.22 -11.67
CA GLU A 197 -13.32 25.84 -12.73
C GLU A 197 -13.70 24.83 -13.83
N THR A 198 -13.19 23.59 -13.73
CA THR A 198 -13.43 22.53 -14.72
C THR A 198 -14.36 21.46 -14.17
N ASN A 199 -15.13 20.84 -15.07
CA ASN A 199 -15.88 19.61 -14.77
C ASN A 199 -15.03 18.35 -14.97
N GLU A 200 -13.75 18.50 -15.30
CA GLU A 200 -12.82 17.39 -15.42
C GLU A 200 -12.72 16.70 -14.05
N ARG A 201 -12.85 15.38 -14.05
CA ARG A 201 -12.64 14.57 -12.85
C ARG A 201 -11.33 13.83 -13.02
N SER A 202 -10.63 13.66 -11.91
CA SER A 202 -9.50 12.75 -11.90
C SER A 202 -10.00 11.33 -12.11
N ILE A 203 -9.23 10.53 -12.85
CA ILE A 203 -9.51 9.11 -13.06
C ILE A 203 -9.38 8.34 -11.73
N MET A 204 -8.47 8.80 -10.85
CA MET A 204 -8.28 8.28 -9.49
C MET A 204 -7.98 9.44 -8.51
N THR A 205 -7.17 9.22 -7.48
CA THR A 205 -6.51 10.31 -6.72
C THR A 205 -5.43 11.01 -7.55
N ASN A 206 -4.91 12.15 -7.10
CA ASN A 206 -3.73 12.78 -7.71
C ASN A 206 -2.42 12.20 -7.13
N VAL A 207 -2.30 12.11 -5.80
CA VAL A 207 -1.06 11.70 -5.13
C VAL A 207 -1.35 10.74 -3.97
N CYS A 208 -0.71 9.56 -4.00
CA CYS A 208 -0.66 8.65 -2.86
C CYS A 208 0.75 8.55 -2.28
N LEU A 209 0.83 8.19 -1.00
CA LEU A 209 2.09 7.83 -0.35
C LEU A 209 2.10 6.35 0.03
N GLY A 210 3.19 5.66 -0.30
CA GLY A 210 3.48 4.33 0.20
C GLY A 210 4.54 4.37 1.29
N PHE A 211 4.46 3.48 2.28
CA PHE A 211 5.46 3.36 3.33
C PHE A 211 5.89 1.90 3.48
N GLU A 212 7.19 1.68 3.43
CA GLU A 212 7.81 0.38 3.71
C GLU A 212 8.37 0.38 5.13
N PHE A 213 7.90 -0.55 5.96
CA PHE A 213 8.39 -0.72 7.32
C PHE A 213 9.57 -1.70 7.30
N LEU A 214 10.81 -1.19 7.23
CA LEU A 214 12.04 -1.97 7.12
C LEU A 214 12.81 -1.94 8.45
N GLY A 215 12.24 -2.61 9.45
CA GLY A 215 12.69 -2.49 10.83
C GLY A 215 12.42 -1.10 11.37
N HIS A 216 13.46 -0.45 11.91
CA HIS A 216 13.43 0.91 12.45
C HIS A 216 13.35 1.99 11.37
N ASN A 217 13.56 1.63 10.10
CA ASN A 217 13.47 2.57 8.98
C ASN A 217 12.08 2.50 8.35
N ILE A 218 11.39 3.65 8.27
CA ILE A 218 10.14 3.81 7.55
C ILE A 218 10.42 4.63 6.30
N LEU A 219 10.43 3.97 5.14
CA LEU A 219 10.83 4.61 3.88
C LEU A 219 9.60 5.01 3.06
N PRO A 220 9.45 6.31 2.71
CA PRO A 220 8.34 6.78 1.90
C PRO A 220 8.55 6.59 0.40
N LYS A 221 7.43 6.40 -0.29
CA LYS A 221 7.27 6.41 -1.75
C LYS A 221 6.12 7.34 -2.10
N ALA A 222 6.19 7.99 -3.26
CA ALA A 222 5.05 8.73 -3.80
C ALA A 222 4.57 8.07 -5.09
N TYR A 223 3.26 8.11 -5.32
CA TYR A 223 2.63 7.68 -6.56
C TYR A 223 1.85 8.86 -7.13
N PHE A 224 2.08 9.16 -8.40
CA PHE A 224 1.48 10.29 -9.11
C PHE A 224 0.56 9.79 -10.21
N PHE A 225 -0.64 10.35 -10.23
CA PHE A 225 -1.63 10.16 -11.28
C PHE A 225 -1.77 11.51 -12.01
N PRO A 226 -1.17 11.66 -13.20
CA PRO A 226 -1.10 12.96 -13.85
C PRO A 226 -2.46 13.46 -14.30
N ARG A 227 -2.61 14.79 -14.22
CA ARG A 227 -3.83 15.47 -14.64
C ARG A 227 -3.51 16.90 -15.04
N LYS A 228 -3.62 17.22 -16.33
CA LYS A 228 -3.50 18.59 -16.85
C LYS A 228 -4.86 19.19 -17.14
N LEU A 229 -4.97 20.52 -17.04
CA LEU A 229 -6.15 21.28 -17.43
C LEU A 229 -6.43 21.08 -18.92
N GLY A 230 -7.67 20.75 -19.29
CA GLY A 230 -8.04 20.45 -20.67
C GLY A 230 -7.71 19.03 -21.12
N GLN A 231 -7.14 18.18 -20.24
CA GLN A 231 -6.84 16.80 -20.58
C GLN A 231 -8.13 16.00 -20.68
N VAL A 232 -8.36 15.41 -21.86
CA VAL A 232 -9.45 14.45 -22.09
C VAL A 232 -8.89 13.04 -22.10
N GLY A 233 -9.38 12.19 -21.20
CA GLY A 233 -8.93 10.80 -21.08
C GLY A 233 -7.56 10.66 -20.40
N LEU A 234 -6.83 9.60 -20.79
CA LEU A 234 -5.55 9.24 -20.20
C LEU A 234 -4.42 10.17 -20.63
N THR A 235 -3.40 10.28 -19.77
CA THR A 235 -2.24 11.13 -20.03
C THR A 235 -1.45 10.61 -21.24
N PRO A 236 -1.23 11.45 -22.28
CA PRO A 236 -0.49 11.06 -23.47
C PRO A 236 0.94 10.60 -23.17
N MET A 237 1.46 9.66 -23.97
CA MET A 237 2.81 9.11 -23.80
C MET A 237 3.90 10.20 -23.76
N GLU A 238 3.75 11.24 -24.55
CA GLU A 238 4.70 12.35 -24.66
C GLU A 238 4.89 13.10 -23.33
N VAL A 239 3.83 13.20 -22.51
CA VAL A 239 3.90 13.82 -21.18
C VAL A 239 4.73 12.96 -20.23
N TRP A 240 4.59 11.63 -20.31
CA TRP A 240 5.41 10.70 -19.52
C TRP A 240 6.87 10.73 -19.96
N GLU A 241 7.12 10.68 -21.26
CA GLU A 241 8.45 10.75 -21.86
C GLU A 241 9.17 12.05 -21.44
N GLU A 242 8.51 13.21 -21.57
CA GLU A 242 9.08 14.50 -21.17
C GLU A 242 9.33 14.58 -19.66
N ALA A 243 8.34 14.19 -18.84
CA ALA A 243 8.46 14.26 -17.39
C ALA A 243 9.62 13.41 -16.87
N ILE A 244 9.78 12.20 -17.40
CA ILE A 244 10.81 11.26 -16.95
C ILE A 244 12.19 11.66 -17.53
N ALA A 245 12.29 12.00 -18.81
CA ALA A 245 13.56 12.38 -19.45
C ALA A 245 14.19 13.65 -18.85
N THR A 246 13.38 14.51 -18.23
CA THR A 246 13.86 15.73 -17.55
C THR A 246 14.13 15.51 -16.06
N ALA A 247 13.74 14.38 -15.48
CA ALA A 247 13.98 14.06 -14.07
C ALA A 247 15.42 13.60 -13.83
N ILE A 248 16.00 12.92 -14.81
CA ILE A 248 17.28 12.21 -14.73
C ILE A 248 17.97 12.13 -16.09
N PRO A 249 19.30 11.89 -16.12
CA PRO A 249 19.99 11.54 -17.36
C PRO A 249 19.32 10.34 -18.05
N GLN A 250 19.22 10.39 -19.37
CA GLN A 250 18.64 9.33 -20.18
C GLN A 250 19.43 8.03 -20.03
N SER A 251 18.72 6.90 -19.88
CA SER A 251 19.30 5.56 -19.83
C SER A 251 18.72 4.65 -20.92
N SER A 252 19.51 3.68 -21.38
CA SER A 252 19.06 2.73 -22.41
C SER A 252 17.89 1.86 -21.95
N CYS A 253 17.81 1.58 -20.65
CA CYS A 253 16.69 0.85 -20.03
C CYS A 253 15.38 1.62 -20.23
N MET A 254 15.37 2.93 -19.96
CA MET A 254 14.20 3.78 -20.12
C MET A 254 13.72 3.82 -21.58
N ASP A 255 14.63 4.03 -22.53
CA ASP A 255 14.30 4.04 -23.96
C ASP A 255 13.70 2.69 -24.40
N THR A 256 14.23 1.58 -23.87
CA THR A 256 13.72 0.24 -24.15
C THR A 256 12.31 0.05 -23.60
N VAL A 257 12.01 0.55 -22.40
CA VAL A 257 10.66 0.48 -21.82
C VAL A 257 9.67 1.32 -22.62
N PHE A 258 10.02 2.56 -22.95
CA PHE A 258 9.14 3.43 -23.74
C PHE A 258 8.90 2.88 -25.15
N SER A 259 9.95 2.38 -25.80
CA SER A 259 9.82 1.71 -27.10
C SER A 259 8.91 0.48 -27.01
N PHE A 260 9.06 -0.33 -25.96
CA PHE A 260 8.21 -1.49 -25.75
C PHE A 260 6.74 -1.10 -25.60
N VAL A 261 6.41 -0.18 -24.68
CA VAL A 261 5.03 0.25 -24.40
C VAL A 261 4.39 0.97 -25.60
N LYS A 262 5.14 1.87 -26.26
CA LYS A 262 4.60 2.70 -27.36
C LYS A 262 4.50 1.95 -28.68
N SER A 263 5.44 1.04 -28.96
CA SER A 263 5.63 0.51 -30.32
C SER A 263 5.57 -1.01 -30.42
N ASP A 264 6.17 -1.76 -29.50
CA ASP A 264 6.26 -3.22 -29.64
C ASP A 264 5.03 -3.93 -29.07
N SER A 265 4.55 -3.51 -27.91
CA SER A 265 3.42 -4.16 -27.23
C SER A 265 2.14 -4.16 -28.10
N PRO A 266 1.77 -3.10 -28.84
CA PRO A 266 0.61 -3.17 -29.74
C PRO A 266 0.78 -4.18 -30.88
N LYS A 267 2.00 -4.35 -31.41
CA LYS A 267 2.29 -5.34 -32.46
C LYS A 267 2.19 -6.78 -31.95
N LEU A 268 2.39 -6.96 -30.65
CA LEU A 268 2.23 -8.22 -29.94
C LEU A 268 0.78 -8.44 -29.43
N GLY A 269 -0.15 -7.54 -29.75
CA GLY A 269 -1.56 -7.64 -29.37
C GLY A 269 -1.87 -7.23 -27.92
N LEU A 270 -0.92 -6.58 -27.24
CA LEU A 270 -1.12 -5.98 -25.92
C LEU A 270 -1.74 -4.58 -26.04
N THR A 271 -2.44 -4.13 -25.01
CA THR A 271 -3.04 -2.78 -24.91
C THR A 271 -2.43 -1.97 -23.75
N LEU A 272 -1.16 -2.21 -23.42
CA LEU A 272 -0.46 -1.53 -22.32
C LEU A 272 -0.60 -0.01 -22.44
N THR A 273 -1.23 0.58 -21.43
CA THR A 273 -1.45 2.03 -21.37
C THR A 273 -0.94 2.59 -20.04
N PRO A 274 -0.02 3.58 -20.03
CA PRO A 274 0.45 4.20 -18.80
C PRO A 274 -0.68 4.83 -17.98
N LEU A 275 -0.64 4.65 -16.65
CA LEU A 275 -1.65 5.24 -15.76
C LEU A 275 -1.06 6.01 -14.56
N TRP A 276 0.00 5.51 -13.91
CA TRP A 276 0.64 6.22 -12.79
C TRP A 276 2.15 5.97 -12.71
N LEU A 277 2.84 6.83 -11.98
CA LEU A 277 4.28 6.72 -11.71
C LEU A 277 4.54 6.63 -10.21
N GLY A 278 5.25 5.60 -9.76
CA GLY A 278 5.76 5.50 -8.40
C GLY A 278 7.24 5.89 -8.32
N ILE A 279 7.64 6.59 -7.26
CA ILE A 279 9.04 6.92 -6.97
C ILE A 279 9.40 6.57 -5.53
N ASP A 280 10.65 6.20 -5.30
CA ASP A 280 11.24 6.22 -3.96
C ASP A 280 11.60 7.68 -3.59
N ILE A 281 11.23 8.16 -2.39
CA ILE A 281 11.51 9.55 -1.94
C ILE A 281 12.90 9.60 -1.31
N VAL A 282 13.90 9.47 -2.17
CA VAL A 282 15.33 9.44 -1.80
C VAL A 282 16.13 10.27 -2.78
N GLU A 283 17.45 10.38 -2.55
CA GLU A 283 18.36 11.01 -3.50
C GLU A 283 18.09 10.53 -4.94
N PRO A 284 17.98 11.45 -5.93
CA PRO A 284 17.59 11.08 -7.29
C PRO A 284 18.45 9.97 -7.91
N ALA A 285 19.71 9.87 -7.50
CA ALA A 285 20.63 8.89 -8.04
C ALA A 285 20.39 7.46 -7.50
N ASP A 286 19.74 7.33 -6.35
CA ASP A 286 19.43 6.04 -5.70
C ASP A 286 17.94 5.67 -5.84
N ALA A 287 17.12 6.60 -6.30
CA ALA A 287 15.71 6.38 -6.53
C ALA A 287 15.47 5.40 -7.70
N ARG A 288 14.26 4.84 -7.71
CA ARG A 288 13.74 4.04 -8.81
C ARG A 288 12.42 4.63 -9.27
N LEU A 289 12.17 4.54 -10.55
CA LEU A 289 10.89 4.86 -11.17
C LEU A 289 10.14 3.56 -11.40
N LYS A 290 8.91 3.49 -10.92
CA LYS A 290 7.98 2.40 -11.18
C LYS A 290 6.94 2.91 -12.15
N PHE A 291 7.12 2.63 -13.43
CA PHE A 291 6.22 3.09 -14.49
C PHE A 291 5.06 2.12 -14.62
N TYR A 292 3.85 2.49 -14.19
CA TYR A 292 2.70 1.60 -14.16
C TYR A 292 1.86 1.73 -15.43
N CYS A 293 1.54 0.58 -16.04
CA CYS A 293 0.66 0.45 -17.19
C CYS A 293 -0.49 -0.51 -16.88
N VAL A 294 -1.68 -0.19 -17.39
CA VAL A 294 -2.86 -1.08 -17.39
C VAL A 294 -2.92 -1.89 -18.68
N GLU A 295 -3.50 -3.09 -18.59
CA GLU A 295 -3.67 -4.03 -19.70
C GLU A 295 -5.09 -4.62 -19.68
N SER A 296 -5.79 -4.49 -20.80
CA SER A 296 -7.17 -4.98 -20.93
C SER A 296 -7.23 -6.49 -21.17
N ARG A 297 -6.19 -7.07 -21.79
CA ARG A 297 -6.03 -8.50 -22.00
C ARG A 297 -5.72 -9.19 -20.68
N THR A 298 -6.51 -10.19 -20.35
CA THR A 298 -6.41 -10.89 -19.06
C THR A 298 -6.01 -12.35 -19.21
N SER A 299 -5.68 -12.80 -20.42
CA SER A 299 -5.12 -14.13 -20.63
C SER A 299 -3.75 -14.29 -19.97
N PHE A 300 -3.35 -15.52 -19.67
CA PHE A 300 -2.00 -15.77 -19.15
C PHE A 300 -0.93 -15.52 -20.21
N GLU A 301 -1.24 -15.75 -21.49
CA GLU A 301 -0.35 -15.42 -22.61
C GLU A 301 -0.01 -13.92 -22.67
N SER A 302 -0.96 -13.02 -22.34
CA SER A 302 -0.66 -11.59 -22.26
C SER A 302 0.28 -11.26 -21.09
N VAL A 303 0.12 -11.96 -19.95
CA VAL A 303 1.02 -11.87 -18.79
C VAL A 303 2.44 -12.32 -19.16
N GLU A 304 2.60 -13.46 -19.82
CA GLU A 304 3.91 -13.96 -20.27
C GLU A 304 4.59 -12.96 -21.24
N THR A 305 3.81 -12.42 -22.18
CA THR A 305 4.30 -11.44 -23.16
C THR A 305 4.73 -10.13 -22.50
N ALA A 306 3.95 -9.62 -21.54
CA ALA A 306 4.26 -8.39 -20.82
C ALA A 306 5.48 -8.57 -19.89
N LEU A 307 5.52 -9.65 -19.11
CA LEU A 307 6.64 -9.94 -18.20
C LEU A 307 7.96 -10.15 -18.94
N SER A 308 7.92 -10.73 -20.15
CA SER A 308 9.13 -10.94 -20.97
C SER A 308 9.49 -9.74 -21.86
N MET A 309 8.69 -8.67 -21.87
CA MET A 309 8.78 -7.58 -22.85
C MET A 309 8.84 -8.08 -24.30
N GLY A 310 8.03 -9.09 -24.63
CA GLY A 310 8.05 -9.75 -25.94
C GLY A 310 9.34 -10.55 -26.18
N GLY A 311 9.85 -11.23 -25.16
CA GLY A 311 11.05 -12.06 -25.24
C GLY A 311 12.39 -11.33 -25.03
N LYS A 312 12.40 -10.04 -24.71
CA LYS A 312 13.63 -9.31 -24.36
C LYS A 312 14.17 -9.72 -22.98
N ILE A 313 13.28 -10.10 -22.06
CA ILE A 313 13.62 -10.62 -20.73
C ILE A 313 13.34 -12.11 -20.70
N ASN A 314 14.38 -12.89 -20.41
CA ASN A 314 14.28 -14.33 -20.28
C ASN A 314 13.82 -14.73 -18.88
N HIS A 315 12.64 -15.35 -18.79
CA HIS A 315 12.13 -15.95 -17.57
C HIS A 315 12.17 -17.47 -17.68
N SER A 316 12.39 -18.16 -16.56
CA SER A 316 12.32 -19.61 -16.52
C SER A 316 10.86 -20.06 -16.72
N PRO A 317 10.59 -21.08 -17.58
CA PRO A 317 9.25 -21.62 -17.77
C PRO A 317 8.60 -22.07 -16.45
N GLU A 318 9.38 -22.67 -15.55
CA GLU A 318 8.91 -23.14 -14.25
C GLU A 318 8.41 -21.98 -13.36
N MET A 319 9.02 -20.80 -13.48
CA MET A 319 8.60 -19.61 -12.75
C MET A 319 7.33 -18.99 -13.34
N LEU A 320 7.19 -19.01 -14.66
CA LEU A 320 5.94 -18.60 -15.32
C LEU A 320 4.80 -19.56 -14.95
N ASP A 321 5.05 -20.87 -14.95
CA ASP A 321 4.08 -21.88 -14.52
C ASP A 321 3.59 -21.65 -13.09
N LYS A 322 4.48 -21.26 -12.18
CA LYS A 322 4.12 -20.88 -10.80
C LYS A 322 3.20 -19.65 -10.73
N ILE A 323 3.40 -18.66 -11.60
CA ILE A 323 2.50 -17.51 -11.72
C ILE A 323 1.14 -17.99 -12.22
N TRP A 324 1.11 -18.85 -13.24
CA TRP A 324 -0.13 -19.40 -13.78
C TRP A 324 -0.92 -20.22 -12.76
N GLU A 325 -0.24 -21.09 -12.01
CA GLU A 325 -0.84 -21.88 -10.94
C GLU A 325 -1.52 -21.00 -9.89
N LEU A 326 -0.84 -19.92 -9.47
CA LEU A 326 -1.39 -18.99 -8.49
C LEU A 326 -2.59 -18.22 -9.06
N MET A 327 -2.50 -17.75 -10.32
CA MET A 327 -3.62 -17.11 -11.01
C MET A 327 -4.85 -18.02 -11.11
N LYS A 328 -4.66 -19.29 -11.53
CA LYS A 328 -5.75 -20.27 -11.56
C LYS A 328 -6.37 -20.47 -10.19
N ALA A 329 -5.54 -20.60 -9.16
CA ALA A 329 -6.03 -20.86 -7.80
C ALA A 329 -6.87 -19.71 -7.26
N VAL A 330 -6.43 -18.45 -7.40
CA VAL A 330 -7.16 -17.29 -6.83
C VAL A 330 -8.42 -16.92 -7.61
N CYS A 331 -8.49 -17.33 -8.88
CA CYS A 331 -9.64 -17.11 -9.76
C CYS A 331 -10.55 -18.35 -9.89
N ASP A 332 -10.28 -19.42 -9.13
CA ASP A 332 -11.01 -20.70 -9.16
C ASP A 332 -11.21 -21.27 -10.58
N LEU A 333 -10.13 -21.23 -11.38
CA LEU A 333 -10.19 -21.68 -12.77
C LEU A 333 -10.05 -23.20 -12.90
N PRO A 334 -10.74 -23.83 -13.87
CA PRO A 334 -10.51 -25.23 -14.23
C PRO A 334 -9.05 -25.54 -14.54
N GLN A 335 -8.62 -26.77 -14.26
CA GLN A 335 -7.21 -27.16 -14.47
C GLN A 335 -6.77 -27.05 -15.93
N ASP A 336 -7.69 -27.32 -16.85
CA ASP A 336 -7.54 -27.27 -18.31
C ASP A 336 -7.91 -25.89 -18.91
N PHE A 337 -8.10 -24.85 -18.09
CA PHE A 337 -8.38 -23.51 -18.60
C PHE A 337 -7.24 -23.05 -19.52
N PRO A 338 -7.54 -22.61 -20.76
CA PRO A 338 -6.52 -22.32 -21.76
C PRO A 338 -5.78 -21.00 -21.47
N ARG A 339 -4.45 -21.00 -21.66
CA ARG A 339 -3.57 -19.85 -21.38
C ARG A 339 -3.86 -18.61 -22.24
N ASN A 340 -4.41 -18.81 -23.44
CA ASN A 340 -4.67 -17.74 -24.42
C ASN A 340 -6.05 -17.09 -24.26
N LYS A 341 -6.89 -17.57 -23.33
CA LYS A 341 -8.23 -17.03 -23.10
C LYS A 341 -8.23 -16.03 -21.96
N ASP A 342 -8.92 -14.92 -22.17
CA ASP A 342 -9.15 -13.91 -21.13
C ASP A 342 -9.92 -14.50 -19.94
N LEU A 343 -9.58 -14.05 -18.73
CA LEU A 343 -10.21 -14.57 -17.51
C LEU A 343 -11.69 -14.20 -17.44
N PRO A 344 -12.56 -15.13 -17.02
CA PRO A 344 -13.94 -14.78 -16.69
C PRO A 344 -13.94 -13.87 -15.45
N LYS A 345 -14.84 -12.89 -15.42
CA LYS A 345 -15.10 -12.14 -14.18
C LYS A 345 -15.66 -13.07 -13.12
N ALA A 346 -15.49 -12.67 -11.86
CA ALA A 346 -15.91 -13.48 -10.74
C ALA A 346 -17.41 -13.83 -10.78
N PRO A 347 -17.82 -14.95 -10.16
CA PRO A 347 -19.23 -15.29 -10.00
C PRO A 347 -19.99 -14.12 -9.35
N GLN A 348 -21.15 -13.77 -9.90
CA GLN A 348 -22.01 -12.67 -9.42
C GLN A 348 -21.34 -11.27 -9.45
N TYR A 349 -20.31 -11.08 -10.29
CA TYR A 349 -19.70 -9.77 -10.47
C TYR A 349 -20.75 -8.75 -10.91
N ASN A 350 -20.84 -7.63 -10.19
CA ASN A 350 -21.72 -6.53 -10.54
C ASN A 350 -20.91 -5.25 -10.74
N ALA A 351 -20.89 -4.72 -11.95
CA ALA A 351 -20.13 -3.52 -12.27
C ALA A 351 -20.51 -2.31 -11.40
N SER A 352 -21.75 -2.18 -10.92
CA SER A 352 -22.16 -1.04 -10.10
C SER A 352 -21.70 -1.10 -8.64
N THR A 353 -21.33 -2.29 -8.14
CA THR A 353 -20.90 -2.50 -6.74
C THR A 353 -19.47 -2.98 -6.62
N ASP A 354 -18.99 -3.71 -7.63
CA ASP A 354 -17.69 -4.37 -7.68
C ASP A 354 -16.74 -3.67 -8.68
N GLY A 355 -17.27 -2.78 -9.52
CA GLY A 355 -16.52 -2.01 -10.53
C GLY A 355 -16.53 -0.52 -10.21
N VAL A 356 -15.79 -0.10 -9.20
CA VAL A 356 -15.73 1.31 -8.81
C VAL A 356 -14.59 2.02 -9.52
N ASP A 357 -14.80 2.35 -10.79
CA ASP A 357 -14.06 3.43 -11.46
C ASP A 357 -14.85 4.00 -12.64
N THR A 358 -14.96 5.32 -12.67
CA THR A 358 -15.54 6.13 -13.76
C THR A 358 -14.84 5.95 -15.12
N ALA A 359 -13.58 5.51 -15.15
CA ALA A 359 -12.80 5.29 -16.38
C ALA A 359 -12.80 3.82 -16.85
N GLY A 360 -13.45 2.90 -16.12
CA GLY A 360 -13.53 1.49 -16.50
C GLY A 360 -12.19 0.73 -16.46
N LEU A 361 -11.19 1.26 -15.74
CA LEU A 361 -9.88 0.63 -15.61
C LEU A 361 -9.82 -0.35 -14.43
N TRP A 362 -10.76 -0.23 -13.49
CA TRP A 362 -10.92 -1.22 -12.42
C TRP A 362 -11.24 -2.59 -13.00
N GLY A 363 -10.43 -3.57 -12.61
CA GLY A 363 -10.51 -4.94 -13.13
C GLY A 363 -9.65 -5.22 -14.35
N THR A 364 -8.78 -4.29 -14.77
CA THR A 364 -7.70 -4.56 -15.73
C THR A 364 -6.46 -5.09 -15.01
N PHE A 365 -5.58 -5.76 -15.75
CA PHE A 365 -4.28 -6.15 -15.23
C PHE A 365 -3.36 -4.93 -15.15
N VAL A 366 -2.47 -4.90 -14.16
CA VAL A 366 -1.51 -3.80 -14.00
C VAL A 366 -0.10 -4.36 -14.01
N TYR A 367 0.80 -3.66 -14.66
CA TYR A 367 2.23 -3.94 -14.66
C TYR A 367 2.98 -2.69 -14.24
N TYR A 368 4.04 -2.84 -13.44
CA TYR A 368 5.06 -1.80 -13.38
C TYR A 368 6.41 -2.30 -13.88
N PHE A 369 7.14 -1.40 -14.53
CA PHE A 369 8.54 -1.56 -14.90
C PHE A 369 9.43 -0.87 -13.85
N ASP A 370 10.32 -1.61 -13.18
CA ASP A 370 11.26 -1.10 -12.16
C ASP A 370 12.51 -0.52 -12.83
N ILE A 371 12.51 0.79 -13.08
CA ILE A 371 13.60 1.49 -13.78
C ILE A 371 14.52 2.12 -12.73
N GLY A 372 15.73 1.57 -12.60
CA GLY A 372 16.78 2.12 -11.73
C GLY A 372 17.55 3.25 -12.41
N LEU A 373 17.77 4.37 -11.71
CA LEU A 373 18.31 5.59 -12.33
C LEU A 373 19.83 5.58 -12.53
N ARG A 374 20.51 4.55 -11.99
CA ARG A 374 21.94 4.24 -12.20
C ARG A 374 22.18 2.88 -12.84
N ARG A 375 21.14 2.23 -13.36
CA ARG A 375 21.23 0.87 -13.89
C ARG A 375 20.83 0.88 -15.36
N ASP A 376 21.68 0.31 -16.20
CA ASP A 376 21.40 0.09 -17.62
C ASP A 376 20.81 -1.31 -17.88
N GLU A 377 20.56 -2.08 -16.83
CA GLU A 377 19.88 -3.37 -16.89
C GLU A 377 18.41 -3.20 -17.28
N LEU A 378 17.85 -4.18 -18.00
CA LEU A 378 16.41 -4.25 -18.27
C LEU A 378 15.62 -4.25 -16.94
N PRO A 379 14.41 -3.68 -16.91
CA PRO A 379 13.66 -3.56 -15.68
C PRO A 379 13.17 -4.93 -15.21
N ASP A 380 13.13 -5.12 -13.89
CA ASP A 380 12.26 -6.14 -13.34
C ASP A 380 10.79 -5.68 -13.54
N ILE A 381 9.90 -6.61 -13.89
CA ILE A 381 8.49 -6.31 -14.11
C ILE A 381 7.64 -6.97 -13.03
N LYS A 382 6.77 -6.19 -12.41
CA LYS A 382 5.77 -6.71 -11.47
C LYS A 382 4.39 -6.68 -12.10
N PHE A 383 3.75 -7.83 -12.11
CA PHE A 383 2.38 -8.05 -12.53
C PHE A 383 1.43 -7.96 -11.32
N TYR A 384 0.24 -7.39 -11.52
CA TYR A 384 -0.83 -7.27 -10.54
C TYR A 384 -2.14 -7.75 -11.16
N ILE A 385 -2.82 -8.66 -10.46
CA ILE A 385 -4.19 -9.09 -10.75
C ILE A 385 -5.14 -8.48 -9.70
N PRO A 386 -6.22 -7.79 -10.10
CA PRO A 386 -7.23 -7.29 -9.17
C PRO A 386 -8.14 -8.44 -8.76
N VAL A 387 -7.72 -9.22 -7.76
CA VAL A 387 -8.44 -10.45 -7.34
C VAL A 387 -9.86 -10.18 -6.87
N CYS A 388 -10.19 -8.95 -6.45
CA CYS A 388 -11.58 -8.56 -6.19
C CYS A 388 -12.48 -8.64 -7.44
N HIS A 389 -11.96 -8.61 -8.67
CA HIS A 389 -12.78 -8.74 -9.89
C HIS A 389 -12.90 -10.18 -10.40
N TYR A 390 -12.05 -11.09 -9.93
CA TYR A 390 -11.88 -12.42 -10.51
C TYR A 390 -12.10 -13.56 -9.52
N GLY A 391 -11.83 -13.34 -8.23
CA GLY A 391 -12.04 -14.32 -7.18
C GLY A 391 -13.47 -14.35 -6.65
N THR A 392 -13.88 -15.50 -6.12
CA THR A 392 -15.23 -15.77 -5.62
C THR A 392 -15.60 -14.88 -4.43
N ASP A 393 -14.82 -14.96 -3.35
CA ASP A 393 -14.97 -14.17 -2.12
C ASP A 393 -13.61 -14.09 -1.40
N ASP A 394 -13.52 -13.26 -0.35
CA ASP A 394 -12.24 -13.03 0.34
C ASP A 394 -11.71 -14.27 1.07
N LYS A 395 -12.58 -15.20 1.47
CA LYS A 395 -12.16 -16.46 2.12
C LYS A 395 -11.54 -17.40 1.08
N ALA A 396 -12.17 -17.54 -0.08
CA ALA A 396 -11.67 -18.36 -1.18
C ALA A 396 -10.32 -17.83 -1.68
N ILE A 397 -10.20 -16.51 -1.90
CA ILE A 397 -8.95 -15.85 -2.31
C ILE A 397 -7.83 -16.09 -1.29
N ALA A 398 -8.08 -15.83 0.00
CA ALA A 398 -7.08 -16.06 1.05
C ALA A 398 -6.69 -17.55 1.16
N SER A 399 -7.65 -18.46 1.00
CA SER A 399 -7.41 -19.91 1.03
C SER A 399 -6.52 -20.35 -0.13
N ALA A 400 -6.79 -19.87 -1.34
CA ALA A 400 -5.98 -20.16 -2.52
C ALA A 400 -4.54 -19.66 -2.37
N ILE A 401 -4.35 -18.41 -1.94
CA ILE A 401 -3.03 -17.82 -1.71
C ILE A 401 -2.27 -18.63 -0.65
N THR A 402 -2.89 -18.88 0.50
CA THR A 402 -2.23 -19.55 1.63
C THR A 402 -1.93 -21.02 1.35
N MET A 403 -2.78 -21.72 0.60
CA MET A 403 -2.51 -23.07 0.12
C MET A 403 -1.34 -23.09 -0.86
N TRP A 404 -1.31 -22.15 -1.81
CA TRP A 404 -0.21 -22.03 -2.76
C TRP A 404 1.13 -21.77 -2.05
N MET A 405 1.13 -20.91 -1.02
CA MET A 405 2.32 -20.66 -0.18
C MET A 405 2.80 -21.94 0.50
N LYS A 406 1.89 -22.72 1.11
CA LYS A 406 2.23 -24.01 1.72
C LYS A 406 2.82 -24.99 0.72
N ASN A 407 2.18 -25.15 -0.44
CA ASN A 407 2.61 -26.07 -1.49
C ASN A 407 3.96 -25.70 -2.10
N ASN A 408 4.35 -24.42 -2.02
CA ASN A 408 5.64 -23.92 -2.51
C ASN A 408 6.69 -23.76 -1.40
N GLY A 409 6.51 -24.41 -0.24
CA GLY A 409 7.50 -24.39 0.85
C GLY A 409 7.60 -23.04 1.60
N ARG A 410 6.61 -22.17 1.44
CA ARG A 410 6.52 -20.81 2.01
C ARG A 410 5.38 -20.68 3.03
N GLY A 411 5.03 -21.79 3.68
CA GLY A 411 3.89 -21.89 4.60
C GLY A 411 4.11 -21.30 6.00
N GLN A 412 5.32 -20.86 6.34
CA GLN A 412 5.75 -20.51 7.70
C GLN A 412 4.87 -19.43 8.35
N TYR A 413 4.35 -18.49 7.56
CA TYR A 413 3.57 -17.34 8.03
C TYR A 413 2.08 -17.40 7.65
N VAL A 414 1.58 -18.54 7.18
CA VAL A 414 0.17 -18.66 6.75
C VAL A 414 -0.80 -18.43 7.89
N ASP A 415 -0.58 -19.03 9.06
CA ASP A 415 -1.50 -18.87 10.20
C ASP A 415 -1.45 -17.43 10.75
N ALA A 416 -0.27 -16.80 10.70
CA ALA A 416 -0.06 -15.41 11.09
C ALA A 416 -0.75 -14.43 10.12
N TYR A 417 -0.78 -14.75 8.82
CA TYR A 417 -1.57 -14.03 7.83
C TYR A 417 -3.07 -14.14 8.11
N TRP A 418 -3.58 -15.35 8.39
CA TRP A 418 -4.99 -15.55 8.73
C TRP A 418 -5.42 -14.78 9.97
N ASP A 419 -4.63 -14.80 11.04
CA ASP A 419 -4.90 -13.98 12.25
C ASP A 419 -4.96 -12.48 11.91
N SER A 420 -4.03 -12.00 11.08
CA SER A 420 -4.02 -10.61 10.62
C SER A 420 -5.27 -10.26 9.80
N LEU A 421 -5.64 -11.11 8.85
CA LEU A 421 -6.81 -10.91 7.99
C LEU A 421 -8.11 -10.89 8.80
N HIS A 422 -8.28 -11.81 9.76
CA HIS A 422 -9.44 -11.82 10.65
C HIS A 422 -9.49 -10.59 11.57
N LYS A 423 -8.33 -10.08 12.00
CA LYS A 423 -8.27 -8.84 12.77
C LYS A 423 -8.68 -7.63 11.93
N ILE A 424 -8.20 -7.57 10.69
CA ILE A 424 -8.49 -6.48 9.76
C ILE A 424 -9.98 -6.52 9.38
N ILE A 425 -10.50 -7.67 8.95
CA ILE A 425 -11.89 -7.85 8.51
C ILE A 425 -12.71 -8.50 9.63
N SER A 426 -12.88 -7.78 10.74
CA SER A 426 -13.61 -8.27 11.92
C SER A 426 -15.12 -7.98 11.89
N HIS A 427 -15.59 -7.23 10.90
CA HIS A 427 -16.93 -6.63 10.88
C HIS A 427 -17.93 -7.36 9.97
N ARG A 428 -17.45 -8.36 9.23
CA ARG A 428 -18.21 -9.27 8.37
C ARG A 428 -17.47 -10.60 8.28
N LYS A 429 -18.13 -11.65 7.81
CA LYS A 429 -17.42 -12.89 7.44
C LYS A 429 -16.74 -12.73 6.09
N LEU A 430 -15.64 -13.46 5.88
CA LEU A 430 -14.86 -13.38 4.64
C LEU A 430 -15.57 -14.04 3.45
N GLU A 431 -16.45 -15.02 3.70
CA GLU A 431 -17.28 -15.66 2.68
C GLU A 431 -18.52 -14.84 2.26
N GLU A 432 -18.80 -13.71 2.91
CA GLU A 432 -19.99 -12.91 2.60
C GLU A 432 -19.83 -12.03 1.35
N SER A 433 -18.61 -11.60 1.06
CA SER A 433 -18.31 -10.72 -0.07
C SER A 433 -16.82 -10.72 -0.40
N ARG A 434 -16.51 -10.17 -1.58
CA ARG A 434 -15.19 -9.73 -2.02
C ARG A 434 -14.97 -8.26 -1.64
N GLY A 435 -13.72 -7.80 -1.72
CA GLY A 435 -13.35 -6.40 -1.59
C GLY A 435 -12.32 -6.10 -0.51
N ALA A 436 -12.00 -7.06 0.36
CA ALA A 436 -10.84 -6.92 1.25
C ALA A 436 -9.54 -7.16 0.47
N HIS A 437 -9.45 -8.23 -0.32
CA HIS A 437 -8.29 -8.45 -1.20
C HIS A 437 -8.49 -7.68 -2.51
N ILE A 438 -7.85 -6.52 -2.63
CA ILE A 438 -7.96 -5.72 -3.86
C ILE A 438 -7.03 -6.29 -4.93
N TRP A 439 -5.73 -6.40 -4.61
CA TRP A 439 -4.70 -6.85 -5.54
C TRP A 439 -3.91 -8.05 -5.02
N LEU A 440 -3.42 -8.86 -5.95
CA LEU A 440 -2.32 -9.79 -5.76
C LEU A 440 -1.25 -9.47 -6.79
N SER A 441 -0.01 -9.29 -6.36
CA SER A 441 1.10 -9.00 -7.27
C SER A 441 2.17 -10.08 -7.26
N MET A 442 2.77 -10.31 -8.42
CA MET A 442 3.83 -11.28 -8.68
C MET A 442 4.97 -10.61 -9.44
N MET A 443 6.20 -10.81 -8.97
CA MET A 443 7.41 -10.25 -9.59
C MET A 443 8.49 -11.32 -9.64
N LEU A 444 9.06 -11.53 -10.82
CA LEU A 444 10.24 -12.37 -10.99
C LEU A 444 11.47 -11.48 -10.81
N LYS A 445 12.29 -11.80 -9.81
CA LYS A 445 13.51 -11.05 -9.49
C LYS A 445 14.59 -12.00 -8.99
N GLY A 446 15.75 -11.98 -9.63
CA GLY A 446 16.89 -12.81 -9.24
C GLY A 446 16.56 -14.31 -9.20
N GLY A 447 15.77 -14.81 -10.16
CA GLY A 447 15.35 -16.21 -10.22
C GLY A 447 14.36 -16.62 -9.13
N LYS A 448 13.69 -15.66 -8.47
CA LYS A 448 12.70 -15.91 -7.43
C LYS A 448 11.38 -15.21 -7.72
N LEU A 449 10.27 -15.87 -7.34
CA LEU A 449 8.93 -15.30 -7.44
C LEU A 449 8.52 -14.62 -6.13
N GLN A 450 8.51 -13.29 -6.16
CA GLN A 450 7.99 -12.47 -5.08
C GLN A 450 6.47 -12.37 -5.23
N VAL A 451 5.75 -12.56 -4.13
CA VAL A 451 4.29 -12.49 -4.08
C VAL A 451 3.89 -11.49 -3.00
N THR A 452 2.92 -10.62 -3.29
CA THR A 452 2.42 -9.63 -2.33
C THR A 452 0.91 -9.53 -2.43
N THR A 453 0.24 -9.61 -1.28
CA THR A 453 -1.21 -9.47 -1.16
C THR A 453 -1.55 -8.08 -0.63
N TYR A 454 -2.56 -7.42 -1.22
CA TYR A 454 -2.99 -6.09 -0.84
C TYR A 454 -4.39 -6.15 -0.24
N ILE A 455 -4.56 -5.54 0.94
CA ILE A 455 -5.72 -5.69 1.80
C ILE A 455 -6.32 -4.31 2.11
N ALA A 456 -7.52 -4.04 1.61
CA ALA A 456 -8.33 -2.91 2.03
C ALA A 456 -8.97 -3.22 3.39
N PRO A 457 -8.82 -2.34 4.39
CA PRO A 457 -9.42 -2.54 5.71
C PRO A 457 -10.90 -2.21 5.75
N GLU A 458 -11.51 -1.75 4.65
CA GLU A 458 -12.95 -1.51 4.55
C GLU A 458 -13.45 -0.56 5.67
N GLY A 459 -12.77 0.56 5.85
CA GLY A 459 -13.01 1.53 6.90
C GLY A 459 -14.40 2.15 6.88
N HIS A 460 -14.97 2.38 5.70
CA HIS A 460 -16.31 2.93 5.47
C HIS A 460 -17.40 1.88 5.30
N HIS A 461 -17.05 0.59 5.27
CA HIS A 461 -18.01 -0.47 5.04
C HIS A 461 -19.18 -0.44 6.05
N PRO A 462 -20.46 -0.50 5.59
CA PRO A 462 -21.64 -0.25 6.43
C PRO A 462 -21.74 -1.11 7.70
N LYS A 463 -21.24 -2.35 7.66
CA LYS A 463 -21.28 -3.26 8.82
C LYS A 463 -20.33 -2.85 9.95
N ARG A 464 -19.30 -2.01 9.70
CA ARG A 464 -18.46 -1.45 10.78
C ARG A 464 -19.22 -0.48 11.68
N GLN A 465 -20.18 0.26 11.11
CA GLN A 465 -20.96 1.27 11.82
C GLN A 465 -22.02 0.63 12.74
N ARG A 466 -22.66 -0.47 12.29
CA ARG A 466 -23.72 -1.16 13.04
C ARG A 466 -23.23 -1.74 14.37
N GLY A 467 -21.96 -2.16 14.45
CA GLY A 467 -21.34 -2.64 15.68
C GLY A 467 -21.30 -1.58 16.79
N LYS A 468 -21.02 -0.31 16.43
CA LYS A 468 -21.02 0.81 17.38
C LYS A 468 -22.43 1.22 17.80
N GLN A 469 -23.39 1.31 16.88
CA GLN A 469 -24.78 1.64 17.21
C GLN A 469 -25.44 0.64 18.17
N ASN A 470 -25.17 -0.67 18.00
CA ASN A 470 -25.66 -1.69 18.94
C ASN A 470 -25.05 -1.54 20.33
N SER A 471 -23.75 -1.20 20.43
CA SER A 471 -23.10 -0.96 21.74
C SER A 471 -23.66 0.28 22.45
N HIS A 472 -23.91 1.37 21.72
CA HIS A 472 -24.53 2.58 22.26
C HIS A 472 -25.99 2.35 22.67
N ARG A 473 -26.75 1.58 21.89
CA ARG A 473 -28.14 1.23 22.22
C ARG A 473 -28.24 0.31 23.43
N VAL A 474 -27.36 -0.69 23.55
CA VAL A 474 -27.29 -1.56 24.73
C VAL A 474 -26.89 -0.78 25.98
N MET A 475 -25.96 0.17 25.87
CA MET A 475 -25.60 1.07 26.98
C MET A 475 -26.74 2.03 27.34
N ALA A 476 -27.45 2.60 26.35
CA ALA A 476 -28.62 3.45 26.60
C ALA A 476 -29.78 2.67 27.24
N GLU A 477 -30.02 1.42 26.83
CA GLU A 477 -31.01 0.51 27.43
C GLU A 477 -30.61 0.09 28.86
N LEU A 478 -29.31 -0.06 29.15
CA LEU A 478 -28.80 -0.32 30.51
C LEU A 478 -28.93 0.88 31.46
N VAL A 479 -28.80 2.10 30.93
CA VAL A 479 -28.96 3.34 31.70
C VAL A 479 -30.44 3.66 31.95
N THR A 480 -31.31 3.42 30.96
CA THR A 480 -32.77 3.68 31.07
C THR A 480 -33.54 2.62 31.86
N ARG A 481 -32.99 1.41 32.05
CA ARG A 481 -33.56 0.39 32.96
C ARG A 481 -33.24 0.62 34.44
N LYS A 482 -32.44 1.64 34.77
CA LYS A 482 -32.06 2.00 36.16
C LYS A 482 -32.75 3.26 36.70
N THR A 483 -33.74 3.78 35.98
CA THR A 483 -34.70 4.79 36.44
C THR A 483 -36.07 4.17 36.49
#